data_AF-A0A519VYA1-F1
#
_entry.id   AF-A0A519VYA1-F1
#
_cell.length_a   1.000
_cell.length_b   1.000
_cell.length_c   1.000
_cell.angle_alpha   90.00
_cell.angle_beta   90.00
_cell.angle_gamma   90.00
#
_symmetry.space_group_name_H-M   'P 1'
#
loop_
_entity.id
_entity.type
_entity.pdbx_description
1 polymer ?
#
loop_
_entity_poly.entity_id
_entity_poly.type
_entity_poly.pdbx_seq_one_letter_code
_entity_poly.pdbx_strand_id
1 'polypeptide(L)' 'MNLKYNTAYPGMDDLRNKAKSRIPKFAFEYLDGGCNEDVNLHRNTSELRDVQLKPYYLNNYGGIDMSTSLF' A
#
# COMPACT_ATOMS: atom_id res chain seq x y z
N MET A 1 -12.66 -13.10 15.20
CA MET A 1 -11.27 -12.62 15.16
C MET A 1 -11.30 -11.14 15.50
N ASN A 2 -10.85 -10.74 16.69
CA ASN A 2 -10.91 -9.34 17.13
C ASN A 2 -9.59 -8.65 16.72
N LEU A 3 -9.51 -8.21 15.47
CA LEU A 3 -8.33 -7.52 14.95
C LEU A 3 -8.26 -6.12 15.58
N LYS A 4 -7.26 -5.88 16.42
CA LYS A 4 -7.05 -4.59 17.08
C LYS A 4 -6.33 -3.64 16.12
N TYR A 5 -7.08 -3.00 15.23
CA TYR A 5 -6.58 -1.94 14.34
C TYR A 5 -7.53 -0.75 14.33
N ASN A 6 -7.06 0.40 13.82
CA ASN A 6 -7.89 1.58 13.70
C ASN A 6 -8.79 1.49 12.46
N THR A 7 -10.09 1.26 12.68
CA THR A 7 -11.09 1.10 11.61
C THR A 7 -11.35 2.38 10.82
N ALA A 8 -10.89 3.55 11.29
CA ALA A 8 -10.97 4.80 10.53
C ALA A 8 -9.96 4.87 9.38
N TYR A 9 -8.95 4.00 9.36
CA TYR A 9 -7.92 3.95 8.32
C TYR A 9 -7.65 2.50 7.86
N PRO A 10 -8.63 1.85 7.20
CA PRO A 10 -8.50 0.46 6.77
C PRO A 10 -7.47 0.25 5.64
N GLY A 11 -7.12 1.30 4.88
CA GLY A 11 -6.14 1.24 3.80
C GLY A 11 -5.06 2.33 3.89
N MET A 12 -4.04 2.19 3.03
CA MET A 12 -2.96 3.18 2.92
C MET A 12 -3.47 4.54 2.41
N ASP A 13 -4.48 4.55 1.53
CA ASP A 13 -5.07 5.79 1.02
C ASP A 13 -5.74 6.61 2.13
N ASP A 14 -6.34 5.96 3.13
CA ASP A 14 -6.94 6.64 4.27
C ASP A 14 -5.87 7.33 5.13
N LEU A 15 -4.73 6.66 5.34
CA LEU A 15 -3.58 7.22 6.03
C LEU A 15 -2.99 8.41 5.26
N ARG A 16 -2.86 8.28 3.93
CA ARG A 16 -2.39 9.35 3.05
C ARG A 16 -3.32 10.57 3.08
N ASN A 17 -4.63 10.34 3.00
CA ASN A 17 -5.63 11.40 3.10
C ASN A 17 -5.60 12.10 4.46
N LYS A 18 -5.41 11.34 5.54
CA LYS A 18 -5.24 11.91 6.87
C LYS A 18 -3.98 12.77 6.95
N ALA A 19 -2.86 12.30 6.40
CA ALA A 19 -1.61 13.06 6.33
C ALA A 19 -1.79 14.37 5.53
N LYS A 20 -2.45 14.31 4.36
CA LYS A 20 -2.78 15.48 3.53
C LYS A 20 -3.57 16.55 4.28
N SER A 21 -4.48 16.15 5.16
CA SER A 21 -5.28 17.09 5.97
C SER A 21 -4.51 17.78 7.11
N ARG A 22 -3.35 17.22 7.50
CA ARG A 22 -2.56 17.68 8.67
C ARG A 22 -1.27 18.39 8.29
N ILE A 23 -0.66 18.01 7.17
CA ILE A 23 0.65 18.53 6.75
C ILE A 23 0.44 19.79 5.90
N PRO A 24 1.19 20.88 6.13
CA PRO A 24 1.16 22.05 5.25
C PRO A 24 1.41 21.67 3.78
N LYS A 25 0.67 22.29 2.86
CA LYS A 25 0.64 21.93 1.43
C LYS A 25 2.03 21.70 0.82
N PHE A 26 2.95 22.67 0.99
CA PHE A 26 4.31 22.58 0.47
C PHE A 26 5.06 21.33 0.97
N ALA A 27 4.98 21.03 2.27
CA ALA A 27 5.65 19.87 2.86
C ALA A 27 5.00 18.55 2.43
N PHE A 28 3.68 18.56 2.20
CA PHE A 28 2.98 17.38 1.70
C PHE A 28 3.35 17.09 0.24
N GLU A 29 3.36 18.11 -0.63
CA GLU A 29 3.77 17.97 -2.03
C GLU A 29 5.23 17.53 -2.17
N TYR A 30 6.12 17.98 -1.28
CA TYR A 30 7.51 17.49 -1.23
C TYR A 30 7.60 15.99 -0.90
N LEU A 31 6.72 15.49 -0.03
CA LEU A 31 6.72 14.08 0.40
C LEU A 31 6.05 13.15 -0.62
N ASP A 32 4.95 13.60 -1.20
CA ASP A 32 3.99 12.77 -1.92
C ASP A 32 4.04 12.95 -3.45
N GLY A 33 4.57 14.09 -3.91
CA GLY A 33 4.73 14.38 -5.33
C GLY A 33 5.83 13.56 -5.98
N GLY A 34 5.68 13.30 -7.27
CA GLY A 34 6.71 12.74 -8.13
C GLY A 34 7.50 13.83 -8.86
N CYS A 35 8.22 13.41 -9.90
CA CYS A 35 9.01 14.31 -10.73
C CYS A 35 8.22 14.68 -12.00
N ASN A 36 8.27 15.96 -12.39
CA ASN A 36 7.60 16.53 -13.56
C ASN A 36 6.09 16.26 -13.54
N GLU A 37 5.55 15.46 -14.46
CA GLU A 37 4.13 15.15 -14.58
C GLU A 37 3.71 13.87 -13.82
N ASP A 38 4.46 13.44 -12.80
CA ASP A 38 4.17 12.26 -11.95
C ASP A 38 4.07 10.92 -12.71
N VAL A 39 4.52 10.87 -13.97
CA VAL A 39 4.42 9.68 -14.83
C VAL A 39 5.03 8.45 -14.17
N ASN A 40 6.21 8.61 -13.56
CA ASN A 40 6.90 7.50 -12.90
C ASN A 40 6.21 7.07 -11.60
N LEU A 41 5.56 8.00 -10.87
CA LEU A 41 4.80 7.66 -9.67
C LEU A 41 3.67 6.69 -10.03
N HIS A 42 2.95 6.96 -11.13
CA HIS A 42 1.91 6.07 -11.64
C HIS A 42 2.51 4.77 -12.20
N ARG A 43 3.58 4.88 -12.99
CA ARG A 43 4.22 3.73 -13.62
C ARG A 43 4.65 2.67 -12.61
N ASN A 44 5.25 3.08 -11.48
CA ASN A 44 5.75 2.20 -10.41
C ASN A 44 4.75 1.15 -9.91
N THR A 45 3.45 1.42 -10.04
CA THR A 45 2.40 0.51 -9.55
C THR A 45 1.45 0.04 -10.64
N SER A 46 1.53 0.59 -11.85
CA SER A 46 0.67 0.22 -12.97
C SER A 46 0.84 -1.25 -13.36
N GLU A 47 2.07 -1.67 -13.61
CA GLU A 47 2.42 -3.04 -14.02
C GLU A 47 2.04 -4.09 -12.95
N LEU A 48 2.04 -3.73 -11.66
CA LEU A 48 1.60 -4.62 -10.58
C LEU A 48 0.12 -4.99 -10.69
N ARG A 49 -0.72 -4.08 -11.21
CA ARG A 49 -2.17 -4.30 -11.36
C ARG A 49 -2.51 -5.19 -12.55
N ASP A 50 -1.61 -5.29 -13.52
CA ASP A 50 -1.76 -6.17 -14.68
C ASP A 50 -1.50 -7.64 -14.32
N VAL A 51 -0.80 -7.90 -13.22
CA VAL A 51 -0.53 -9.25 -12.73
C VAL A 51 -1.75 -9.80 -11.97
N GLN A 52 -2.32 -10.88 -12.49
CA GLN A 52 -3.42 -11.59 -11.85
C GLN A 52 -2.92 -12.81 -11.06
N LEU A 53 -3.45 -12.98 -9.85
CA LEU A 53 -3.16 -14.15 -9.01
C LEU A 53 -4.08 -15.32 -9.39
N LYS A 54 -3.51 -16.53 -9.43
CA LYS A 54 -4.28 -17.78 -9.53
C LYS A 54 -4.38 -18.43 -8.14
N PRO A 55 -5.52 -18.29 -7.45
CA PRO A 55 -5.69 -18.90 -6.13
C PRO A 55 -5.72 -20.43 -6.22
N TYR A 56 -5.16 -21.08 -5.20
CA TYR A 56 -5.22 -22.53 -5.02
C TYR A 56 -6.18 -22.85 -3.88
N TYR A 57 -7.21 -23.63 -4.18
CA TYR A 57 -8.28 -23.98 -3.25
C TYR A 57 -8.12 -25.42 -2.73
N LEU A 58 -8.82 -25.72 -1.63
CA LEU A 58 -8.91 -27.07 -1.04
C LEU A 58 -7.57 -27.67 -0.58
N ASN A 59 -6.55 -26.84 -0.35
CA ASN A 59 -5.30 -27.25 0.27
C ASN A 59 -5.41 -27.24 1.80
N ASN A 60 -4.70 -28.16 2.45
CA ASN A 60 -4.58 -28.15 3.91
C ASN A 60 -3.80 -26.91 4.36
N TYR A 61 -4.45 -26.01 5.10
CA TYR A 61 -3.87 -24.74 5.55
C TYR A 61 -3.16 -24.92 6.90
N GLY A 62 -1.83 -24.94 6.88
CA GLY A 62 -0.99 -25.12 8.07
C GLY A 62 -0.59 -23.83 8.80
N GLY A 63 -1.08 -22.67 8.36
CA GLY A 63 -0.62 -21.34 8.82
C GLY A 63 0.21 -20.60 7.77
N ILE A 64 0.58 -19.36 8.09
CA ILE A 64 1.40 -18.49 7.23
C ILE A 64 2.66 -18.12 7.99
N ASP A 65 3.82 -18.29 7.36
CA ASP A 65 5.07 -17.69 7.79
C ASP A 65 5.51 -16.69 6.71
N MET A 66 5.75 -15.44 7.11
CA MET A 66 6.24 -14.36 6.24
C MET A 66 7.73 -14.05 6.50
N SER A 67 8.41 -14.87 7.32
CA SER A 67 9.83 -14.72 7.58
C SER A 67 10.66 -14.91 6.29
N THR A 68 11.68 -14.08 6.13
CA THR A 68 12.63 -14.17 5.02
C THR A 68 13.97 -13.62 5.47
N SER A 69 15.04 -14.00 4.78
CA SER A 69 16.37 -13.39 4.95
C SER A 69 16.64 -12.45 3.78
N LEU A 70 17.29 -11.33 4.06
CA LEU A 70 17.72 -10.36 3.06
C LEU A 70 19.25 -10.23 3.15
N PHE A 71 19.92 -10.49 2.03
CA PHE A 71 21.37 -10.39 1.80
C PHE A 71 22.26 -11.05 2.88
#